data_AF-A0A5J6Z829-F1
#
_entry.id   AF-A0A5J6Z829-F1
#
_cell.length_a   1.000
_cell.length_b   1.000
_cell.length_c   1.000
_cell.angle_alpha   90.00
_cell.angle_beta   90.00
_cell.angle_gamma   90.00
#
_symmetry.space_group_name_H-M   'P 1'
#
loop_
_entity.id
_entity.type
_entity.pdbx_description
1 polymer ?
#
loop_
_entity_poly.entity_id
_entity_poly.type
_entity_poly.pdbx_seq_one_letter_code
_entity_poly.pdbx_strand_id
1 'polypeptide(L)'
;MIPGRRAAVLSDWLSQRGQGFRHRAEVVTIDGLAGYATATTQALPQAQAVMGPFHVGHLATDTLTVCRQHLQQMTTGAAGARKTIRCIRTGKTLLTRIDFLTDRQHRRLEQLWATDEDYVALEVTWSVYQQINAANQHPKKAEANKLMRKVISTLR
;
A
#
# COMPACT_ATOMS: atom_id res chain seq x y z
N MET A 1 8.24 -9.29 -19.96
CA MET A 1 8.56 -7.86 -19.82
C MET A 1 7.56 -7.06 -20.65
N ILE A 2 6.82 -6.11 -20.07
CA ILE A 2 5.80 -5.33 -20.79
C ILE A 2 6.48 -4.18 -21.56
N PRO A 3 6.25 -4.00 -22.87
CA PRO A 3 6.78 -2.86 -23.63
C PRO A 3 6.41 -1.52 -23.00
N GLY A 4 7.35 -0.55 -22.96
CA GLY A 4 7.11 0.79 -22.41
C GLY A 4 7.40 0.96 -20.91
N ARG A 5 7.56 -0.13 -20.13
CA ARG A 5 7.99 -0.07 -18.72
C ARG A 5 9.51 -0.15 -18.56
N ARG A 6 10.24 0.79 -19.15
CA ARG A 6 11.71 0.85 -19.07
C ARG A 6 12.17 2.24 -18.67
N ALA A 7 13.19 2.29 -17.81
CA ALA A 7 13.87 3.53 -17.42
C ALA A 7 14.27 4.38 -18.64
N ALA A 8 14.80 3.72 -19.70
CA ALA A 8 15.17 4.38 -20.95
C ALA A 8 14.01 5.16 -21.60
N VAL A 9 12.80 4.58 -21.64
CA VAL A 9 11.63 5.24 -22.25
C VAL A 9 11.27 6.52 -21.51
N LEU A 10 11.34 6.51 -20.18
CA LEU A 10 11.12 7.71 -19.37
C LEU A 10 12.23 8.75 -19.60
N SER A 11 13.50 8.32 -19.60
CA SER A 11 14.65 9.21 -19.82
C SER A 11 14.60 9.89 -21.19
N ASP A 12 14.28 9.15 -22.25
CA ASP A 12 14.15 9.67 -23.60
C ASP A 12 13.01 10.68 -23.67
N TRP A 13 11.85 10.34 -23.10
CA TRP A 13 10.70 11.24 -23.06
C TRP A 13 11.02 12.54 -22.32
N LEU A 14 11.66 12.47 -21.14
CA LEU A 14 12.06 13.65 -20.37
C LEU A 14 13.07 14.52 -21.12
N SER A 15 14.01 13.90 -21.85
CA SER A 15 15.00 14.61 -22.65
C SER A 15 14.35 15.42 -23.78
N GLN A 16 13.32 14.86 -24.42
CA GLN A 16 12.58 15.53 -25.49
C GLN A 16 11.77 16.75 -25.02
N ARG A 17 11.47 16.88 -23.72
CA ARG A 17 10.75 18.05 -23.17
C ARG A 17 11.61 19.32 -23.09
N GLY A 18 12.92 19.19 -23.26
CA GLY A 18 13.85 20.32 -23.19
C GLY A 18 14.20 20.74 -21.76
N GLN A 19 15.31 21.48 -21.62
CA GLN A 19 15.89 21.84 -20.33
C GLN A 19 14.94 22.69 -19.47
N GLY A 20 14.25 23.67 -20.08
CA GLY A 20 13.36 24.57 -19.36
C GLY A 20 12.15 23.88 -18.71
N PHE A 21 11.61 22.83 -19.33
CA PHE A 21 10.56 22.01 -18.70
C PHE A 21 11.10 21.28 -17.46
N ARG A 22 12.29 20.68 -17.60
CA ARG A 22 12.92 19.86 -16.55
C ARG A 22 13.29 20.67 -15.31
N HIS A 23 13.79 21.91 -15.47
CA HIS A 23 14.12 22.78 -14.32
C HIS A 23 12.91 23.34 -13.58
N ARG A 24 11.73 23.36 -14.20
CA ARG A 24 10.49 23.81 -13.54
C ARG A 24 9.77 22.68 -12.80
N ALA A 25 10.22 21.43 -12.94
CA ALA A 25 9.65 20.32 -12.20
C ALA A 25 10.18 20.35 -10.76
N GLU A 26 9.29 20.59 -9.80
CA GLU A 26 9.64 20.62 -8.37
C GLU A 26 9.37 19.28 -7.68
N VAL A 27 8.31 18.58 -8.07
CA VAL A 27 7.89 17.30 -7.48
C VAL A 27 7.49 16.35 -8.59
N VAL A 28 7.99 15.10 -8.52
CA VAL A 28 7.64 14.05 -9.46
C VAL A 28 7.10 12.86 -8.68
N THR A 29 5.83 12.52 -8.93
CA THR A 29 5.23 11.31 -8.39
C THR A 29 5.61 10.13 -9.29
N ILE A 30 6.34 9.16 -8.73
CA ILE A 30 6.81 7.98 -9.47
C ILE A 30 6.26 6.70 -8.88
N ASP A 31 6.30 5.65 -9.70
CA ASP A 31 6.20 4.28 -9.21
C ASP A 31 7.42 3.96 -8.33
N GLY A 32 7.24 3.06 -7.35
CA GLY A 32 8.29 2.60 -6.45
C GLY A 32 9.37 1.72 -7.10
N LEU A 33 9.30 1.52 -8.42
CA LEU A 33 10.28 0.75 -9.18
C LEU A 33 11.62 1.50 -9.27
N ALA A 34 12.69 0.84 -8.84
CA ALA A 34 14.04 1.41 -8.79
C ALA A 34 14.50 2.03 -10.13
N GLY A 35 14.15 1.41 -11.27
CA GLY A 35 14.51 1.95 -12.58
C GLY A 35 13.90 3.32 -12.88
N TYR A 36 12.66 3.57 -12.44
CA TYR A 36 12.00 4.86 -12.61
C TYR A 36 12.56 5.93 -11.66
N ALA A 37 12.88 5.52 -10.43
CA ALA A 37 13.53 6.41 -9.46
C ALA A 37 14.89 6.90 -9.97
N THR A 38 15.73 6.00 -10.49
CA THR A 38 17.03 6.35 -11.08
C THR A 38 16.87 7.28 -12.29
N ALA A 39 16.02 6.93 -13.25
CA ALA A 39 15.79 7.75 -14.44
C ALA A 39 15.28 9.16 -14.08
N THR A 40 14.36 9.25 -13.12
CA THR A 40 13.82 10.53 -12.65
C THR A 40 14.89 11.37 -11.98
N THR A 41 15.67 10.79 -11.07
CA THR A 41 16.73 11.51 -10.33
C THR A 41 17.81 12.03 -11.28
N GLN A 42 18.16 11.24 -12.31
CA GLN A 42 19.14 11.67 -13.32
C GLN A 42 18.60 12.78 -14.23
N ALA A 43 17.35 12.66 -14.69
CA ALA A 43 16.77 13.59 -15.65
C ALA A 43 16.28 14.90 -15.00
N LEU A 44 15.85 14.84 -13.73
CA LEU A 44 15.24 15.90 -12.94
C LEU A 44 15.92 16.05 -11.57
N PRO A 45 17.22 16.38 -11.51
CA PRO A 45 17.98 16.37 -10.25
C PRO A 45 17.51 17.41 -9.22
N GLN A 46 16.78 18.44 -9.66
CA GLN A 46 16.21 19.47 -8.79
C GLN A 46 14.81 19.12 -8.28
N ALA A 47 14.16 18.10 -8.87
CA ALA A 47 12.82 17.70 -8.48
C ALA A 47 12.85 16.67 -7.36
N GLN A 48 11.97 16.82 -6.38
CA GLN A 48 11.76 15.80 -5.36
C GLN A 48 10.96 14.62 -5.94
N ALA A 49 11.61 13.46 -6.06
CA ALA A 49 10.94 12.22 -6.38
C ALA A 49 10.16 11.69 -5.16
N VAL A 50 8.86 11.46 -5.33
CA VAL A 50 7.98 10.92 -4.28
C VAL A 50 7.19 9.74 -4.81
N MET A 51 6.87 8.76 -3.97
CA MET A 51 5.95 7.69 -4.36
C MET A 51 4.52 8.23 -4.43
N GLY A 52 3.82 7.98 -5.53
CA GLY A 52 2.42 8.40 -5.68
C GLY A 52 1.48 7.67 -4.70
N PRO A 53 0.42 8.32 -4.17
CA PRO A 53 -0.54 7.70 -3.25
C PRO A 53 -1.17 6.39 -3.74
N PHE A 54 -1.40 6.28 -5.05
CA PHE A 54 -1.87 5.04 -5.69
C PHE A 54 -0.91 3.88 -5.45
N HIS A 55 0.39 4.09 -5.64
CA HIS A 55 1.41 3.07 -5.43
C HIS A 55 1.56 2.71 -3.95
N VAL A 56 1.47 3.70 -3.04
CA VAL A 56 1.48 3.45 -1.59
C VAL A 56 0.30 2.56 -1.16
N GLY A 57 -0.91 2.87 -1.65
CA GLY A 57 -2.11 2.07 -1.36
C GLY A 57 -2.04 0.66 -1.95
N HIS A 58 -1.49 0.53 -3.16
CA HIS A 58 -1.26 -0.78 -3.78
C HIS A 58 -0.23 -1.60 -2.99
N LEU A 59 0.89 -1.00 -2.59
CA LEU A 59 1.90 -1.66 -1.76
C LEU A 59 1.31 -2.16 -0.44
N ALA A 60 0.51 -1.33 0.25
CA ALA A 60 -0.15 -1.73 1.49
C ALA A 60 -1.12 -2.92 1.28
N THR A 61 -1.82 -2.93 0.13
CA THR A 61 -2.72 -4.04 -0.26
C THR A 61 -1.95 -5.35 -0.50
N ASP A 62 -0.81 -5.25 -1.19
CA ASP A 62 0.04 -6.39 -1.49
C ASP A 62 0.67 -6.95 -0.21
N THR A 63 1.18 -6.08 0.68
CA THR A 63 1.72 -6.50 1.99
C THR A 63 0.66 -7.21 2.82
N LEU A 64 -0.55 -6.67 2.91
CA LEU A 64 -1.67 -7.33 3.60
C LEU A 64 -1.99 -8.70 2.99
N THR A 65 -1.92 -8.82 1.66
CA THR A 65 -2.13 -10.08 0.96
C THR A 65 -1.04 -11.11 1.29
N VAL A 66 0.22 -10.70 1.35
CA VAL A 66 1.36 -11.55 1.74
C VAL A 66 1.22 -12.02 3.19
N CYS A 67 0.96 -11.12 4.14
CA CYS A 67 0.76 -11.48 5.54
C CYS A 67 -0.39 -12.50 5.71
N ARG A 68 -1.49 -12.29 4.98
CA ARG A 68 -2.62 -13.22 4.96
C ARG A 68 -2.25 -14.59 4.39
N GLN A 69 -1.48 -14.64 3.29
CA GLN A 69 -1.03 -15.89 2.69
C GLN A 69 -0.06 -16.64 3.60
N HIS A 70 0.85 -15.94 4.25
CA HIS A 70 1.80 -16.51 5.20
C HIS A 70 1.05 -17.17 6.38
N LEU A 71 0.14 -16.43 7.00
CA LEU A 71 -0.68 -16.96 8.10
C LEU A 71 -1.54 -18.16 7.64
N GLN A 72 -2.10 -18.10 6.43
CA GLN A 72 -2.85 -19.21 5.86
C GLN A 72 -1.97 -20.46 5.74
N GLN A 73 -0.74 -20.34 5.24
CA GLN A 73 0.18 -21.46 5.11
C GLN A 73 0.52 -22.08 6.47
N MET A 74 0.84 -21.25 7.48
CA MET A 74 1.12 -21.71 8.85
C MET A 74 -0.06 -22.47 9.46
N THR A 75 -1.28 -21.99 9.25
CA THR A 75 -2.49 -22.53 9.89
C THR A 75 -3.08 -23.75 9.17
N THR A 76 -2.85 -23.91 7.87
CA THR A 76 -3.42 -25.02 7.08
C THR A 76 -2.87 -26.43 7.41
N GLY A 77 -1.85 -26.53 8.26
CA GLY A 77 -1.31 -27.81 8.75
C GLY A 77 -2.02 -28.42 9.97
N ALA A 78 -2.87 -27.66 10.69
CA ALA A 78 -3.48 -28.09 11.94
C ALA A 78 -4.96 -28.47 11.79
N ALA A 79 -5.35 -29.61 12.35
CA ALA A 79 -6.74 -30.10 12.36
C ALA A 79 -7.64 -29.21 13.24
N GLY A 80 -8.36 -28.27 12.59
CA GLY A 80 -9.20 -27.25 13.23
C GLY A 80 -9.44 -26.03 12.33
N ALA A 81 -8.59 -25.87 11.32
CA ALA A 81 -8.48 -24.65 10.52
C ALA A 81 -9.68 -24.29 9.62
N ARG A 82 -10.63 -25.19 9.32
CA ARG A 82 -11.59 -25.00 8.20
C ARG A 82 -12.53 -23.77 8.29
N LYS A 83 -12.93 -23.32 9.50
CA LYS A 83 -13.83 -22.16 9.66
C LYS A 83 -13.08 -20.83 9.66
N THR A 84 -11.99 -20.72 10.42
CA THR A 84 -11.10 -19.54 10.46
C THR A 84 -10.45 -19.29 9.09
N ILE A 85 -10.07 -20.37 8.40
CA ILE A 85 -9.61 -20.34 7.00
C ILE A 85 -10.61 -19.61 6.11
N ARG A 86 -11.94 -19.69 6.31
CA ARG A 86 -12.88 -19.12 5.33
C ARG A 86 -12.82 -17.58 5.25
N CYS A 87 -12.60 -16.90 6.37
CA CYS A 87 -12.44 -15.44 6.40
C CYS A 87 -11.12 -15.02 5.76
N ILE A 88 -10.02 -15.65 6.18
CA ILE A 88 -8.67 -15.48 5.60
C ILE A 88 -8.67 -15.81 4.11
N ARG A 89 -9.42 -16.84 3.66
CA ARG A 89 -9.41 -17.33 2.28
C ARG A 89 -10.04 -16.37 1.28
N THR A 90 -11.07 -15.63 1.68
CA THR A 90 -11.74 -14.72 0.73
C THR A 90 -11.04 -13.39 0.56
N GLY A 91 -10.29 -12.90 1.56
CA GLY A 91 -9.53 -11.64 1.52
C GLY A 91 -10.37 -10.36 1.38
N LYS A 92 -11.56 -10.43 0.78
CA LYS A 92 -12.43 -9.30 0.45
C LYS A 92 -12.77 -8.44 1.66
N THR A 93 -13.09 -9.05 2.81
CA THR A 93 -13.40 -8.31 4.05
C THR A 93 -12.17 -7.55 4.55
N LEU A 94 -10.98 -8.14 4.47
CA LEU A 94 -9.74 -7.46 4.88
C LEU A 94 -9.43 -6.26 3.97
N LEU A 95 -9.73 -6.37 2.68
CA LEU A 95 -9.51 -5.31 1.68
C LEU A 95 -10.67 -4.31 1.58
N THR A 96 -11.71 -4.47 2.38
CA THR A 96 -12.82 -3.51 2.40
C THR A 96 -12.49 -2.42 3.41
N ARG A 97 -12.60 -1.16 2.99
CA ARG A 97 -12.42 -0.02 3.89
C ARG A 97 -13.39 -0.10 5.07
N ILE A 98 -12.93 0.34 6.22
CA ILE A 98 -13.63 0.19 7.50
C ILE A 98 -15.04 0.82 7.48
N ASP A 99 -15.18 1.96 6.79
CA ASP A 99 -16.44 2.69 6.66
C ASP A 99 -17.48 1.99 5.76
N PHE A 100 -17.05 0.99 4.96
CA PHE A 100 -17.92 0.20 4.08
C PHE A 100 -18.18 -1.21 4.59
N LEU A 101 -17.62 -1.57 5.74
CA LEU A 101 -17.90 -2.85 6.37
C LEU A 101 -19.29 -2.80 7.01
N THR A 102 -20.11 -3.82 6.73
CA THR A 102 -21.34 -4.07 7.47
C THR A 102 -21.03 -4.50 8.91
N ASP A 103 -21.96 -4.32 9.85
CA ASP A 103 -21.81 -4.79 11.24
C ASP A 103 -21.47 -6.28 11.32
N ARG A 104 -22.02 -7.07 10.40
CA ARG A 104 -21.71 -8.50 10.29
C ARG A 104 -20.26 -8.75 9.90
N GLN A 105 -19.69 -7.91 9.05
CA GLN A 105 -18.28 -8.00 8.66
C GLN A 105 -17.36 -7.52 9.79
N HIS A 106 -17.71 -6.43 10.48
CA HIS A 106 -16.99 -5.97 11.68
C HIS A 106 -16.89 -7.07 12.73
N ARG A 107 -18.03 -7.65 13.15
CA ARG A 107 -18.05 -8.76 14.12
C ARG A 107 -17.23 -9.97 13.68
N ARG A 108 -17.14 -10.23 12.37
CA ARG A 108 -16.30 -11.32 11.84
C ARG A 108 -14.81 -11.01 11.93
N LEU A 109 -14.40 -9.76 11.77
CA LEU A 109 -13.02 -9.35 11.96
C LEU A 109 -12.66 -9.42 13.44
N GLU A 110 -13.52 -8.91 14.33
CA GLU A 110 -13.31 -9.03 15.79
C GLU A 110 -13.15 -10.49 16.24
N GLN A 111 -14.02 -11.38 15.75
CA GLN A 111 -13.89 -12.83 16.00
C GLN A 111 -12.61 -13.42 15.41
N LEU A 112 -12.17 -12.93 14.26
CA LEU A 112 -10.93 -13.38 13.62
C LEU A 112 -9.71 -13.01 14.48
N TRP A 113 -9.65 -11.77 14.96
CA TRP A 113 -8.55 -11.29 15.80
C TRP A 113 -8.52 -11.99 17.16
N ALA A 114 -9.68 -12.32 17.71
CA ALA A 114 -9.78 -13.10 18.95
C ALA A 114 -9.49 -14.61 18.80
N THR A 115 -9.18 -15.10 17.59
CA THR A 115 -9.01 -16.55 17.38
C THR A 115 -7.67 -17.04 17.89
N ASP A 116 -6.59 -16.31 17.64
CA ASP A 116 -5.22 -16.75 17.91
C ASP A 116 -4.28 -15.54 18.01
N GLU A 117 -3.35 -15.56 18.95
CA GLU A 117 -2.35 -14.50 19.14
C GLU A 117 -1.41 -14.38 17.93
N ASP A 118 -1.17 -15.49 17.21
CA ASP A 118 -0.35 -15.51 16.00
C ASP A 118 -0.93 -14.63 14.87
N TYR A 119 -2.17 -14.15 15.01
CA TYR A 119 -2.85 -13.35 13.99
C TYR A 119 -2.52 -11.85 14.11
N VAL A 120 -1.82 -11.45 15.19
CA VAL A 120 -1.46 -10.06 15.46
C VAL A 120 -0.75 -9.38 14.30
N ALA A 121 0.14 -10.09 13.60
CA ALA A 121 0.85 -9.55 12.45
C ALA A 121 -0.11 -9.19 11.29
N LEU A 122 -1.12 -10.02 11.05
CA LEU A 122 -2.15 -9.75 10.05
C LEU A 122 -3.06 -8.60 10.49
N GLU A 123 -3.46 -8.54 11.76
CA GLU A 123 -4.30 -7.49 12.32
C GLU A 123 -3.62 -6.12 12.25
N VAL A 124 -2.36 -6.02 12.68
CA VAL A 124 -1.57 -4.78 12.61
C VAL A 124 -1.39 -4.33 11.16
N THR A 125 -1.08 -5.26 10.25
CA THR A 125 -0.95 -4.95 8.81
C THR A 125 -2.27 -4.44 8.24
N TRP A 126 -3.39 -5.06 8.60
CA TRP A 126 -4.73 -4.61 8.21
C TRP A 126 -5.02 -3.20 8.75
N SER A 127 -4.74 -2.94 10.02
CA SER A 127 -4.93 -1.63 10.65
C SER A 127 -4.14 -0.52 9.92
N VAL A 128 -2.87 -0.78 9.59
CA VAL A 128 -2.03 0.16 8.84
C VAL A 128 -2.59 0.41 7.44
N TYR A 129 -3.02 -0.64 6.73
CA TYR A 129 -3.70 -0.53 5.44
C TYR A 129 -4.94 0.38 5.51
N GLN A 130 -5.79 0.21 6.54
CA GLN A 130 -6.98 1.05 6.72
C GLN A 130 -6.61 2.51 7.00
N GLN A 131 -5.58 2.76 7.81
CA GLN A 131 -5.11 4.11 8.12
C GLN A 131 -4.52 4.82 6.88
N ILE A 132 -3.77 4.10 6.03
CA ILE A 132 -3.25 4.61 4.75
C ILE A 132 -4.42 5.01 3.83
N ASN A 133 -5.44 4.17 3.71
CA ASN A 133 -6.63 4.49 2.91
C ASN A 133 -7.39 5.70 3.45
N ALA A 134 -7.58 5.77 4.77
CA ALA A 134 -8.24 6.90 5.42
C ALA A 134 -7.48 8.21 5.17
N ALA A 135 -6.15 8.20 5.28
CA ALA A 135 -5.31 9.36 4.98
C ALA A 135 -5.44 9.80 3.51
N ASN A 136 -5.32 8.86 2.56
CA ASN A 136 -5.34 9.16 1.13
C ASN A 136 -6.70 9.68 0.63
N GLN A 137 -7.80 9.29 1.27
CA GLN A 137 -9.15 9.69 0.87
C GLN A 137 -9.70 10.86 1.68
N HIS A 138 -8.89 11.39 2.62
CA HIS A 138 -9.33 12.50 3.44
C HIS A 138 -9.48 13.78 2.59
N PRO A 139 -10.65 14.46 2.61
CA PRO A 139 -10.92 15.61 1.75
C PRO A 139 -10.03 16.82 2.08
N LYS A 140 -9.59 16.92 3.34
CA LYS A 140 -8.68 17.98 3.81
C LYS A 140 -7.24 17.50 3.82
N LYS A 141 -6.37 18.15 3.05
CA LYS A 141 -4.94 17.84 2.92
C LYS A 141 -4.17 17.90 4.26
N ALA A 142 -4.49 18.85 5.12
CA ALA A 142 -3.83 18.99 6.43
C ALA A 142 -4.06 17.76 7.32
N GLU A 143 -5.31 17.29 7.38
CA GLU A 143 -5.67 16.09 8.13
C GLU A 143 -5.13 14.81 7.47
N ALA A 144 -5.15 14.71 6.14
CA ALA A 144 -4.51 13.62 5.40
C ALA A 144 -3.02 13.48 5.79
N ASN A 145 -2.30 14.60 5.82
CA ASN A 145 -0.90 14.65 6.21
C ASN A 145 -0.69 14.26 7.68
N LYS A 146 -1.58 14.70 8.57
CA LYS A 146 -1.53 14.33 10.00
C LYS A 146 -1.71 12.83 10.19
N LEU A 147 -2.71 12.24 9.52
CA LEU A 147 -2.96 10.80 9.55
C LEU A 147 -1.77 10.01 9.00
N MET A 148 -1.24 10.41 7.84
CA MET A 148 -0.08 9.73 7.24
C MET A 148 1.19 9.84 8.11
N ARG A 149 1.44 11.00 8.73
CA ARG A 149 2.56 11.18 9.67
C ARG A 149 2.42 10.27 10.89
N LYS A 150 1.20 10.10 11.41
CA LYS A 150 0.93 9.18 12.52
C LYS A 150 1.23 7.73 12.13
N VAL A 151 0.85 7.30 10.93
CA VAL A 151 1.19 5.96 10.42
C VAL A 151 2.71 5.80 10.37
N ILE A 152 3.43 6.75 9.77
CA ILE A 152 4.90 6.70 9.66
C ILE A 152 5.56 6.66 11.04
N SER A 153 5.09 7.46 12.00
CA SER A 153 5.66 7.47 13.35
C SER A 153 5.40 6.19 14.14
N THR A 154 4.32 5.47 13.83
CA THR A 154 3.99 4.20 14.50
C THR A 154 4.85 3.04 13.98
N LEU A 155 5.37 3.16 12.76
CA LEU A 155 6.18 2.13 12.09
C LEU A 155 7.70 2.33 12.26
N ARG A 156 8.12 3.43 12.90
CA ARG A 156 9.53 3.75 13.19
C ARG A 156 9.88 3.37 14.62
#